data_AF-A0A087UH02-F1
#
_entry.id   AF-A0A087UH02-F1
#
_cell.length_a   1.000
_cell.length_b   1.000
_cell.length_c   1.000
_cell.angle_alpha   90.00
_cell.angle_beta   90.00
_cell.angle_gamma   90.00
#
_symmetry.space_group_name_H-M   'P 1'
#
loop_
_entity.id
_entity.type
_entity.pdbx_description
1 polymer ?
#
loop_
_entity_poly.entity_id
_entity_poly.type
_entity_poly.pdbx_seq_one_letter_code
_entity_poly.pdbx_strand_id
1 'polypeptide(L)'
;MPLLRENKYDQYFNMHRLYSKCFVYTATGRIQMHSPNLQFVPRNFSVNETVPEVNYLDDDASQDEGQFTPEDIAQYSISLRNLFIPSKGNIFLSADYSQLELRVLAHLSDDANLLESLNSGEDVFKQI
;
A
#
# COMPACT_ATOMS: atom_id res chain seq x y z
N MET A 1 -8.58 14.80 -1.46
CA MET A 1 -7.43 14.05 -0.90
C MET A 1 -6.17 14.91 -0.97
N PRO A 2 -5.41 15.08 0.13
CA PRO A 2 -4.17 15.88 0.15
C PRO A 2 -3.17 15.50 -0.94
N LEU A 3 -3.08 14.19 -1.24
CA LEU A 3 -2.22 13.64 -2.30
C LEU A 3 -2.54 14.23 -3.69
N LEU A 4 -3.82 14.41 -4.03
CA LEU A 4 -4.22 14.98 -5.31
C LEU A 4 -3.98 16.49 -5.37
N ARG A 5 -4.08 17.18 -4.23
CA ARG A 5 -3.88 18.64 -4.14
C ARG A 5 -2.41 19.04 -4.26
N GLU A 6 -1.50 18.24 -3.72
CA GLU A 6 -0.07 18.57 -3.67
C GLU A 6 0.73 18.00 -4.85
N ASN A 7 0.03 17.43 -5.84
CA ASN A 7 0.63 16.89 -7.04
C ASN A 7 1.17 18.00 -7.95
N LYS A 8 2.49 18.03 -8.17
CA LYS A 8 3.16 19.05 -8.98
C LYS A 8 3.79 18.41 -10.22
N TYR A 9 3.64 19.08 -11.36
CA TYR A 9 4.27 18.63 -12.59
C TYR A 9 5.77 18.93 -12.57
N ASP A 10 6.58 17.90 -12.80
CA ASP A 10 8.04 17.97 -12.92
C ASP A 10 8.42 17.96 -14.41
N GLN A 11 9.07 19.03 -14.86
CA GLN A 11 9.46 19.22 -16.27
C GLN A 11 10.58 18.26 -16.70
N TYR A 12 11.49 17.91 -15.79
CA TYR A 12 12.63 17.04 -16.10
C TYR A 12 12.16 15.61 -16.37
N PHE A 13 11.25 15.11 -15.54
CA PHE A 13 10.69 13.76 -15.70
C PHE A 13 9.45 13.70 -16.60
N ASN A 14 8.93 14.86 -17.04
CA ASN A 14 7.67 14.96 -17.80
C ASN A 14 6.52 14.21 -17.11
N MET A 15 6.39 14.35 -15.79
CA MET A 15 5.34 13.67 -15.02
C MET A 15 4.99 14.42 -13.74
N HIS A 16 3.82 14.09 -13.23
CA HIS A 16 3.32 14.54 -11.95
C HIS A 16 4.00 13.82 -10.78
N ARG A 17 4.56 14.58 -9.82
CA ARG A 17 5.30 14.08 -8.65
C ARG A 17 4.83 14.75 -7.36
N LEU A 18 4.98 14.01 -6.26
CA LEU A 18 4.70 14.49 -4.91
C LEU A 18 6.02 14.73 -4.17
N TYR A 19 6.10 15.85 -3.46
CA TYR A 19 7.28 16.24 -2.70
C TYR A 19 6.90 16.43 -1.23
N SER A 20 7.17 15.40 -0.42
CA SER A 20 6.96 15.43 1.02
C SER A 20 8.08 16.18 1.73
N LYS A 21 7.74 16.79 2.87
CA LYS A 21 8.72 17.38 3.80
C LYS A 21 9.06 16.37 4.89
N CYS A 22 10.35 16.18 5.16
CA CYS A 22 10.84 15.23 6.15
C CYS A 22 11.32 15.93 7.44
N PHE A 23 11.06 15.29 8.58
CA PHE A 23 11.45 15.74 9.92
C PHE A 23 12.15 14.60 10.64
N VAL A 24 13.28 14.92 11.28
CA VAL A 24 14.14 13.94 11.95
C VAL A 24 14.15 14.09 13.48
N TYR A 25 13.47 15.12 14.00
CA TYR A 25 13.47 15.47 15.42
C TYR A 25 12.35 14.77 16.22
N THR A 26 12.20 13.45 16.07
CA THR A 26 11.26 12.69 16.90
C THR A 26 11.95 12.17 18.16
N ALA A 27 11.19 11.96 19.24
CA ALA A 27 11.73 11.50 20.52
C ALA A 27 12.46 10.14 20.41
N THR A 28 12.05 9.28 19.48
CA THR A 28 12.68 7.96 19.25
C THR A 28 13.70 7.98 18.11
N GLY A 29 13.97 9.14 17.48
CA GLY A 29 14.85 9.24 16.31
C GLY A 29 14.27 8.72 14.98
N ARG A 30 12.99 8.36 14.93
CA ARG A 30 12.29 7.98 13.68
C ARG A 30 12.13 9.20 12.76
N ILE A 31 12.23 8.99 11.45
CA ILE A 31 11.94 10.01 10.44
C ILE A 31 10.42 10.08 10.23
N GLN A 32 9.89 11.29 10.10
CA GLN A 32 8.49 11.52 9.72
C GLN A 32 8.39 12.38 8.45
N MET A 33 7.32 12.19 7.69
CA MET A 33 6.98 12.92 6.48
C MET A 33 5.65 13.66 6.66
N HIS A 34 5.54 14.89 6.18
CA HIS A 34 4.28 15.62 6.09
C HIS A 34 4.15 16.36 4.75
N SER A 35 2.91 16.75 4.41
CA SER A 35 2.55 17.50 3.20
C SER A 35 3.17 16.93 1.91
N PRO A 36 2.64 15.80 1.39
CA PRO A 36 1.71 14.87 2.05
C PRO A 36 2.48 13.82 2.88
N ASN A 37 1.81 13.16 3.82
CA ASN A 37 2.42 12.07 4.58
C ASN A 37 2.31 10.75 3.80
N LEU A 38 3.42 10.34 3.17
CA LEU A 38 3.49 9.10 2.38
C LEU A 38 3.65 7.83 3.23
N GLN A 39 3.92 7.98 4.53
CA GLN A 39 4.07 6.82 5.43
C GLN A 39 2.72 6.18 5.78
N PHE A 40 1.63 6.96 5.74
CA PHE A 40 0.29 6.52 6.10
C PHE A 40 -0.62 6.27 4.88
N VAL A 41 -0.05 5.96 3.72
CA VAL A 41 -0.86 5.49 2.59
C VAL A 41 -1.43 4.11 2.94
N PRO A 42 -2.76 3.93 2.90
CA PRO A 42 -3.39 2.65 3.24
C PRO A 42 -2.77 1.48 2.47
N ARG A 43 -2.69 0.32 3.13
CA ARG A 43 -2.38 -0.95 2.49
C ARG A 43 -3.59 -1.43 1.69
N ASN A 44 -3.38 -2.45 0.87
CA ASN A 44 -4.42 -3.03 0.04
C ASN A 44 -5.58 -3.54 0.90
N PHE A 45 -6.80 -3.32 0.45
CA PHE A 45 -8.01 -3.82 1.10
C PHE A 45 -9.02 -4.31 0.06
N SER A 46 -9.83 -5.29 0.43
CA SER A 46 -10.91 -5.81 -0.41
C SER A 46 -12.23 -5.16 -0.01
N VAL A 47 -13.07 -4.83 -0.99
CA VAL A 47 -14.43 -4.37 -0.80
C VAL A 47 -15.38 -5.47 -1.23
N ASN A 48 -16.28 -5.86 -0.31
CA ASN A 48 -17.20 -7.00 -0.48
C ASN A 48 -18.64 -6.55 -0.78
N GLU A 49 -18.86 -5.29 -1.14
CA GLU A 49 -20.20 -4.79 -1.42
C GLU A 49 -20.63 -5.20 -2.83
N THR A 50 -21.72 -5.97 -2.89
CA THR A 50 -22.58 -6.03 -4.06
C THR A 50 -23.03 -4.61 -4.37
N VAL A 51 -22.64 -4.10 -5.53
CA VAL A 51 -23.17 -2.82 -6.04
C VAL A 51 -24.70 -2.94 -6.00
N PRO A 52 -25.44 -2.04 -5.33
CA PRO A 52 -26.89 -2.04 -5.44
C PRO A 52 -27.23 -1.90 -6.92
N GLU A 53 -28.07 -2.80 -7.44
CA GLU A 53 -28.53 -2.80 -8.83
C GLU A 53 -28.82 -1.36 -9.26
N VAL A 54 -27.95 -0.81 -10.11
CA VAL A 54 -28.28 0.40 -10.85
C VAL A 54 -29.36 -0.04 -11.83
N ASN A 55 -30.62 0.25 -11.49
CA ASN A 55 -31.70 0.17 -12.45
C ASN A 55 -31.35 1.11 -13.60
N TYR A 56 -30.80 0.56 -14.68
CA TYR A 56 -30.82 1.22 -15.96
C TYR A 56 -32.30 1.47 -16.25
N LEU A 57 -32.67 2.75 -16.35
CA LEU A 57 -33.94 3.10 -16.96
C LEU A 57 -33.83 2.58 -18.40
N ASP A 58 -34.70 1.62 -18.73
CA ASP A 58 -34.82 1.04 -20.06
C ASP A 58 -34.94 2.16 -21.10
N ASP A 59 -33.87 2.43 -21.85
CA ASP A 59 -33.95 3.20 -23.10
C ASP A 59 -33.01 2.55 -24.14
N ASP A 60 -33.68 1.85 -25.06
CA ASP A 60 -33.28 1.40 -26.40
C ASP A 60 -32.11 0.41 -26.59
N ALA A 61 -32.53 -0.85 -26.72
CA ALA A 61 -32.08 -1.88 -27.65
C ALA A 61 -30.80 -1.62 -28.48
N SER A 62 -29.69 -2.25 -28.06
CA SER A 62 -28.80 -2.95 -28.99
C SER A 62 -28.23 -4.19 -28.31
N GLN A 63 -28.51 -5.35 -28.91
CA GLN A 63 -28.15 -6.67 -28.42
C GLN A 63 -26.64 -6.91 -28.58
N ASP A 64 -25.88 -6.83 -27.48
CA ASP A 64 -24.68 -7.66 -27.24
C ASP A 64 -24.34 -7.63 -25.74
N GLU A 65 -25.27 -8.09 -24.90
CA GLU A 65 -25.07 -8.18 -23.46
C GLU A 65 -24.33 -9.49 -23.15
N GLY A 66 -23.01 -9.40 -23.06
CA GLY A 66 -22.20 -10.42 -22.40
C GLY A 66 -22.76 -10.68 -21.00
N GLN A 67 -23.27 -11.89 -20.81
CA GLN A 67 -23.93 -12.32 -19.59
C GLN A 67 -22.92 -12.29 -18.40
N PHE A 68 -22.83 -11.18 -17.68
CA PHE A 68 -22.07 -11.09 -16.44
C PHE A 68 -22.81 -11.88 -15.36
N THR A 69 -22.18 -12.91 -14.83
CA THR A 69 -22.78 -13.67 -13.73
C THR A 69 -22.66 -12.85 -12.43
N PRO A 70 -23.64 -12.87 -11.52
CA PRO A 70 -23.56 -12.16 -10.23
C PRO A 70 -22.36 -12.59 -9.36
N GLU A 71 -21.77 -13.74 -9.67
CA GLU A 71 -20.57 -14.30 -9.02
C GLU A 71 -19.29 -13.52 -9.41
N ASP A 72 -19.27 -12.85 -10.57
CA ASP A 72 -18.13 -12.05 -11.04
C ASP A 72 -18.05 -10.66 -10.37
N ILE A 73 -19.09 -10.24 -9.65
CA ILE A 73 -19.13 -8.99 -8.87
C ILE A 73 -18.54 -9.19 -7.46
N ALA A 74 -18.19 -10.44 -7.10
CA ALA A 74 -17.63 -10.76 -5.80
C ALA A 74 -16.16 -10.34 -5.71
N GLN A 75 -15.91 -9.28 -4.93
CA GLN A 75 -14.61 -8.89 -4.37
C GLN A 75 -13.70 -8.04 -5.29
N TYR A 76 -13.79 -6.72 -5.13
CA TYR A 76 -12.81 -5.79 -5.69
C TYR A 76 -11.67 -5.54 -4.70
N SER A 77 -10.42 -5.74 -5.13
CA SER A 77 -9.21 -5.39 -4.36
C SER A 77 -8.71 -4.00 -4.74
N ILE A 78 -8.63 -3.09 -3.77
CA ILE A 78 -8.22 -1.70 -3.97
C ILE A 78 -6.83 -1.49 -3.35
N SER A 79 -5.88 -1.00 -4.16
CA SER A 79 -4.55 -0.56 -3.73
C SER A 79 -4.32 0.91 -4.09
N LEU A 80 -4.36 1.78 -3.08
CA LEU A 80 -4.02 3.19 -3.26
C LEU A 80 -2.53 3.40 -3.56
N ARG A 81 -1.68 2.44 -3.18
CA ARG A 81 -0.23 2.51 -3.42
C ARG A 81 0.12 2.34 -4.90
N ASN A 82 -0.78 1.78 -5.71
CA ASN A 82 -0.59 1.65 -7.15
C ASN A 82 -0.67 3.00 -7.89
N LEU A 83 -1.13 4.07 -7.22
CA LEU A 83 -1.12 5.43 -7.77
C LEU A 83 0.29 6.01 -7.89
N PHE A 84 1.25 5.47 -7.14
CA PHE A 84 2.66 5.85 -7.28
C PHE A 84 3.26 5.02 -8.40
N ILE A 85 3.72 5.70 -9.45
CA ILE A 85 4.35 5.07 -10.62
C ILE A 85 5.78 5.58 -10.79
N PRO A 86 6.74 4.72 -11.19
CA PRO A 86 8.09 5.17 -11.50
C PRO A 86 8.07 5.99 -12.81
N SER A 87 9.11 6.79 -13.03
CA SER A 87 9.29 7.47 -14.32
C SER A 87 9.60 6.44 -15.42
N LYS A 88 9.32 6.81 -16.67
CA LYS A 88 9.52 5.94 -17.84
C LYS A 88 10.94 5.35 -17.87
N GLY A 89 11.04 4.03 -18.03
CA GLY A 89 12.30 3.30 -18.07
C GLY A 89 12.88 2.93 -16.70
N ASN A 90 12.19 3.24 -15.60
CA ASN A 90 12.63 2.92 -14.24
C ASN A 90 11.64 1.98 -13.54
N ILE A 91 12.11 1.38 -12.44
CA ILE A 91 11.32 0.53 -11.54
C ILE A 91 11.45 1.04 -10.10
N PHE A 92 10.46 0.71 -9.25
CA PHE A 92 10.63 0.86 -7.81
C PHE A 92 11.36 -0.34 -7.24
N LEU A 93 12.31 -0.08 -6.34
CA LEU A 93 12.97 -1.07 -5.51
C LEU A 93 12.62 -0.76 -4.05
N SER A 94 12.07 -1.75 -3.35
CA SER A 94 11.79 -1.67 -1.91
C SER A 94 12.66 -2.66 -1.15
N ALA A 95 13.10 -2.28 0.03
CA ALA A 95 13.81 -3.15 0.96
C ALA A 95 13.18 -2.99 2.35
N ASP A 96 12.67 -4.09 2.88
CA ASP A 96 12.05 -4.15 4.20
C ASP A 96 12.91 -5.01 5.13
N TYR A 97 13.13 -4.54 6.35
CA TYR A 97 13.82 -5.34 7.36
C TYR A 97 12.89 -6.41 7.93
N SER A 98 13.34 -7.67 7.90
CA SER A 98 12.60 -8.79 8.50
C SER A 98 12.62 -8.70 10.03
N GLN A 99 11.50 -8.28 10.62
CA GLN A 99 11.26 -8.22 12.07
C GLN A 99 12.35 -7.47 12.86
N LEU A 100 12.78 -6.29 12.36
CA LEU A 100 13.89 -5.51 12.94
C LEU A 100 13.75 -5.28 14.45
N GLU A 101 12.59 -4.78 14.90
CA GLU A 101 12.39 -4.44 16.31
C GLU A 101 12.47 -5.67 17.21
N LEU A 102 11.97 -6.82 16.74
CA LEU A 102 12.03 -8.08 17.48
C LEU A 102 13.47 -8.62 17.54
N ARG A 103 14.25 -8.45 16.48
CA ARG A 103 15.69 -8.80 16.46
C ARG A 103 16.50 -7.92 17.40
N VAL A 104 16.22 -6.62 17.44
CA VAL A 104 16.84 -5.71 18.41
C VAL A 104 16.49 -6.12 19.83
N LEU A 105 15.22 -6.47 20.09
CA LEU A 105 14.80 -6.95 21.40
C LEU A 105 15.54 -8.23 21.81
N ALA A 106 15.59 -9.23 20.92
CA ALA A 106 16.29 -10.49 21.18
C ALA A 106 17.77 -10.29 21.51
N HIS A 107 18.43 -9.36 20.81
CA HIS A 107 19.81 -9.01 21.07
C HIS A 107 20.01 -8.32 22.43
N LEU A 108 19.10 -7.43 22.82
CA LEU A 108 19.18 -6.70 24.09
C LEU A 108 18.76 -7.57 25.29
N SER A 109 17.84 -8.52 25.09
CA SER A 109 17.37 -9.42 26.15
C SER A 109 18.22 -10.66 26.31
N ASP A 110 19.02 -11.01 25.30
CA ASP A 110 19.81 -12.25 25.20
C ASP A 110 18.94 -13.52 25.42
N ASP A 111 17.71 -13.49 24.90
CA ASP A 111 16.77 -14.61 25.05
C ASP A 111 17.10 -15.71 24.02
N ALA A 112 17.58 -16.85 24.52
CA ALA A 112 18.01 -17.96 23.68
C ALA A 112 16.90 -18.52 22.78
N ASN A 113 15.66 -18.58 23.27
CA ASN A 113 14.53 -19.11 22.49
C ASN A 113 14.17 -18.13 21.36
N LEU A 114 14.16 -16.84 21.65
CA LEU A 114 13.86 -15.80 20.67
C LEU A 114 14.95 -15.71 19.60
N LEU A 115 16.22 -15.82 20.00
CA LEU A 115 17.36 -15.86 19.07
C LEU A 115 17.31 -17.08 18.17
N GLU A 116 17.06 -18.27 18.72
CA GLU A 116 16.93 -19.50 17.93
C GLU A 116 15.77 -19.40 16.93
N SER A 117 14.59 -18.97 17.40
CA SER A 117 13.40 -18.78 16.56
C SER A 117 13.67 -17.79 15.42
N LEU A 118 14.27 -16.63 15.68
CA LEU A 118 14.56 -15.62 14.65
C LEU A 118 15.67 -16.01 13.66
N ASN A 119 16.55 -16.94 14.04
CA ASN A 119 17.65 -17.42 13.21
C ASN A 119 17.26 -18.66 12.37
N SER A 120 16.16 -19.34 12.71
CA SER A 120 15.63 -20.49 11.97
C SER A 120 15.17 -20.14 10.54
N GLY A 121 14.94 -18.87 10.23
CA GLY A 121 14.51 -18.39 8.92
C GLY A 121 13.00 -18.51 8.67
N GLU A 122 12.24 -19.00 9.64
CA GLU A 122 10.78 -19.09 9.56
C GLU A 122 10.11 -17.77 10.01
N ASP A 123 8.91 -17.52 9.49
CA ASP A 123 8.10 -16.36 9.89
C ASP A 123 7.47 -16.64 11.25
N VAL A 124 8.09 -16.10 12.31
CA VAL A 124 7.67 -16.28 13.71
C VAL A 124 6.20 -15.94 13.93
N PHE A 125 5.62 -15.01 13.16
CA PHE A 125 4.20 -14.63 13.30
C PHE A 125 3.22 -15.61 12.66
N LYS A 126 3.67 -16.54 11.81
CA LYS A 126 2.81 -17.60 11.27
C LYS A 126 2.72 -18.82 12.19
N GLN A 127 3.58 -18.89 13.20
CA GLN A 127 3.64 -20.00 14.16
C GLN A 127 2.78 -19.77 15.41
N ILE A 128 2.09 -18.63 15.50
CA ILE A 128 1.18 -18.23 16.59
C ILE A 128 -0.25 -18.30 16.08
#